data_AF-V6K4N4-F1
#
_entry.id   AF-V6K4N4-F1
#
_cell.length_a   1.000
_cell.length_b   1.000
_cell.length_c   1.000
_cell.angle_alpha   90.00
_cell.angle_beta   90.00
_cell.angle_gamma   90.00
#
_symmetry.space_group_name_H-M   'P 1'
#
loop_
_entity.id
_entity.type
_entity.pdbx_description
1 polymer ?
#
loop_
_entity_poly.entity_id
_entity_poly.type
_entity_poly.pdbx_seq_one_letter_code
_entity_poly.pdbx_strand_id
1 'polypeptide(L)'
;MATTPHTSRPSPARRTLGLVAGNRFSQVYLLIVLALLVWVAIDTTLVHQEDASFAGVIPMLATLPWGLAVALLPDGSTAGFFAVIAVGALINAALIGLVARHRH
;
A
#
# COMPACT_ATOMS: atom_id res chain seq x y z
N MET A 1 -14.08 -25.08 41.08
CA MET A 1 -14.55 -23.86 40.41
C MET A 1 -13.52 -23.51 39.33
N ALA A 2 -13.77 -23.92 38.07
CA ALA A 2 -12.81 -23.77 36.97
C ALA A 2 -13.13 -22.49 36.19
N THR A 3 -12.25 -21.50 36.25
CA THR A 3 -12.32 -20.29 35.42
C THR A 3 -11.85 -20.63 34.01
N THR A 4 -12.76 -20.68 33.04
CA THR A 4 -12.39 -20.82 31.63
C THR A 4 -11.63 -19.59 31.16
N PRO A 5 -10.43 -19.74 30.54
CA PRO A 5 -9.70 -18.60 30.02
C PRO A 5 -10.48 -18.00 28.83
N HIS A 6 -10.85 -16.72 28.94
CA HIS A 6 -11.31 -15.94 27.80
C HIS A 6 -10.14 -15.77 26.82
N THR A 7 -10.13 -16.58 25.76
CA THR A 7 -9.22 -16.37 24.63
C THR A 7 -9.70 -15.15 23.85
N SER A 8 -9.13 -13.99 24.18
CA SER A 8 -9.34 -12.74 23.47
C SER A 8 -8.94 -12.92 22.00
N ARG A 9 -9.92 -12.95 21.08
CA ARG A 9 -9.64 -12.97 19.64
C ARG A 9 -8.82 -11.73 19.30
N PRO A 10 -7.68 -11.87 18.60
CA PRO A 10 -6.88 -10.72 18.22
C PRO A 10 -7.70 -9.78 17.32
N SER A 11 -7.67 -8.48 17.63
CA SER A 11 -8.34 -7.44 16.86
C SER A 11 -7.91 -7.49 15.38
N PRO A 12 -8.80 -7.22 14.42
CA PRO A 12 -8.50 -7.31 12.99
C PRO A 12 -7.25 -6.51 12.59
N ALA A 13 -7.03 -5.33 13.19
CA ALA A 13 -5.85 -4.49 12.99
C ALA A 13 -4.52 -5.16 13.37
N ARG A 14 -4.49 -5.92 14.48
CA ARG A 14 -3.30 -6.68 14.89
C ARG A 14 -3.03 -7.85 13.96
N ARG A 15 -4.09 -8.43 13.40
CA ARG A 15 -3.99 -9.50 12.41
C ARG A 15 -3.42 -9.00 11.08
N THR A 16 -3.88 -7.85 10.60
CA THR A 16 -3.34 -7.23 9.38
C THR A 16 -1.90 -6.76 9.58
N LEU A 17 -1.57 -6.16 10.73
CA LEU A 17 -0.18 -5.83 11.06
C LEU A 17 0.73 -7.07 11.07
N GLY A 18 0.26 -8.18 11.63
CA GLY A 18 1.00 -9.45 11.64
C GLY A 18 1.21 -10.04 10.25
N LEU A 19 0.23 -9.92 9.35
CA LEU A 19 0.35 -10.36 7.95
C LEU A 19 1.33 -9.51 7.15
N VAL A 20 1.36 -8.20 7.39
CA VAL A 20 2.21 -7.25 6.66
C VAL A 20 3.64 -7.24 7.20
N ALA A 21 3.81 -7.20 8.52
CA ALA A 21 5.12 -7.11 9.16
C ALA A 21 5.84 -8.46 9.26
N GLY A 22 5.11 -9.58 9.28
CA GLY A 22 5.69 -10.93 9.41
C GLY A 22 6.12 -11.58 8.10
N ASN A 23 5.76 -11.02 6.93
CA ASN A 23 6.01 -11.64 5.63
C ASN A 23 7.03 -10.85 4.80
N ARG A 24 8.16 -11.48 4.44
CA ARG A 24 9.22 -10.88 3.62
C ARG A 24 8.71 -10.39 2.26
N PHE A 25 7.79 -11.12 1.62
CA PHE A 25 7.25 -10.71 0.33
C PHE A 25 6.40 -9.43 0.42
N SER A 26 5.58 -9.31 1.47
CA SER A 26 4.80 -8.10 1.74
C SER A 26 5.71 -6.89 2.03
N GLN A 27 6.80 -7.10 2.76
CA GLN A 27 7.78 -6.04 3.05
C GLN A 27 8.49 -5.57 1.77
N VAL A 28 8.98 -6.50 0.93
CA VAL A 28 9.64 -6.15 -0.34
C VAL A 28 8.68 -5.38 -1.24
N TYR A 29 7.43 -5.84 -1.36
CA TYR A 29 6.41 -5.12 -2.12
C TYR A 29 6.18 -3.69 -1.59
N LEU A 30 6.03 -3.51 -0.28
CA LEU A 30 5.84 -2.19 0.31
C LEU A 30 7.06 -1.28 0.13
N LEU A 31 8.28 -1.83 0.21
CA LEU A 31 9.50 -1.08 -0.06
C LEU A 31 9.56 -0.60 -1.52
N ILE A 32 9.16 -1.44 -2.46
CA ILE A 32 9.09 -1.06 -3.88
C ILE A 32 8.07 0.08 -4.07
N VAL A 33 6.88 -0.04 -3.51
CA VAL A 33 5.86 1.01 -3.63
C VAL A 33 6.33 2.31 -2.96
N LEU A 34 6.95 2.23 -1.78
CA LEU A 34 7.51 3.39 -1.10
C LEU A 34 8.57 4.08 -1.97
N ALA A 35 9.47 3.32 -2.59
CA ALA A 35 10.49 3.86 -3.49
C ALA A 35 9.85 4.57 -4.69
N LEU A 36 8.77 4.01 -5.26
CA LEU A 36 8.02 4.66 -6.34
C LEU A 36 7.37 5.98 -5.87
N LEU A 37 6.79 6.02 -4.67
CA LEU A 37 6.21 7.24 -4.12
C LEU A 37 7.27 8.32 -3.88
N VAL A 38 8.43 7.94 -3.34
CA VAL A 38 9.56 8.86 -3.14
C VAL A 38 10.06 9.39 -4.49
N TRP A 39 10.17 8.52 -5.49
CA TRP A 39 10.56 8.94 -6.84
C TRP A 39 9.58 9.96 -7.43
N VAL A 40 8.27 9.72 -7.33
CA VAL A 40 7.26 10.69 -7.78
C VAL A 40 7.33 12.00 -6.99
N ALA A 41 7.54 11.94 -5.67
CA ALA A 41 7.71 13.15 -4.87
C ALA A 41 8.94 13.96 -5.29
N ILE A 42 10.04 13.29 -5.61
CA ILE A 42 11.26 13.92 -6.13
C ILE A 42 11.00 14.53 -7.51
N ASP A 43 10.41 13.77 -8.44
CA ASP A 43 10.10 14.23 -9.80
C ASP A 43 9.22 15.49 -9.77
N THR A 44 8.15 15.46 -8.98
CA THR A 44 7.19 16.57 -8.86
C THR A 44 7.74 17.82 -8.17
N THR A 45 8.81 17.71 -7.37
CA THR A 45 9.35 18.85 -6.60
C THR A 45 10.66 19.40 -7.15
N LEU A 46 11.50 18.54 -7.73
CA LEU A 46 12.86 18.91 -8.16
C LEU A 46 13.00 19.00 -9.67
N VAL A 47 12.11 18.37 -10.44
CA VAL A 47 12.18 18.36 -11.91
C VAL A 47 11.13 19.34 -12.45
N HIS A 48 11.58 20.47 -12.97
CA HIS A 48 10.71 21.38 -13.71
C HIS A 48 10.46 20.78 -15.09
N GLN A 49 9.33 20.09 -15.23
CA GLN A 49 8.88 19.58 -16.52
C GLN A 49 8.10 20.68 -17.24
N GLU A 50 8.47 20.98 -18.48
CA GLU A 50 7.62 21.79 -19.37
C GLU A 50 6.39 21.00 -19.86
N ASP A 51 6.46 19.66 -19.77
CA ASP A 51 5.42 18.70 -20.17
C ASP A 51 4.74 18.01 -18.98
N ALA A 52 3.60 17.34 -19.25
CA ALA A 52 2.90 16.52 -18.26
C ALA A 52 3.72 15.28 -17.86
N SER A 53 4.11 15.18 -16.58
CA SER A 53 4.84 14.02 -16.05
C SER A 53 3.93 12.78 -15.92
N PHE A 54 4.36 11.67 -16.52
CA PHE A 54 3.73 10.35 -16.37
C PHE A 54 4.32 9.53 -15.20
N ALA A 55 5.16 10.12 -14.34
CA ALA A 55 5.79 9.41 -13.23
C ALA A 55 4.77 8.75 -12.29
N GLY A 56 3.61 9.39 -12.10
CA GLY A 56 2.51 8.87 -11.27
C GLY A 56 1.85 7.58 -11.81
N VAL A 57 2.03 7.25 -13.09
CA VAL A 57 1.40 6.07 -13.71
C VAL A 57 1.97 4.77 -13.14
N ILE A 58 3.27 4.70 -12.90
CA ILE A 58 3.94 3.47 -12.41
C ILE A 58 3.43 3.06 -11.02
N PRO A 59 3.38 3.94 -9.99
CA PRO A 59 2.74 3.60 -8.72
C PRO A 59 1.26 3.21 -8.87
N MET A 60 0.54 3.84 -9.79
CA MET A 60 -0.87 3.52 -10.05
C MET A 60 -1.04 2.09 -10.57
N LEU A 61 -0.18 1.67 -11.51
CA LEU A 61 -0.16 0.30 -12.02
C LEU A 61 0.29 -0.71 -10.95
N ALA A 62 1.30 -0.38 -10.15
CA ALA A 62 1.82 -1.23 -9.09
C ALA A 62 0.80 -1.50 -7.96
N THR A 63 -0.22 -0.66 -7.84
CA THR A 63 -1.29 -0.76 -6.84
C THR A 63 -2.64 -1.14 -7.43
N LEU A 64 -2.68 -1.63 -8.68
CA LEU A 64 -3.90 -2.17 -9.27
C LEU A 64 -4.52 -3.28 -8.40
N PRO A 65 -5.86 -3.42 -8.39
CA PRO A 65 -6.83 -2.54 -9.08
C PRO A 65 -7.06 -1.19 -8.36
N TRP A 66 -6.60 -1.04 -7.12
CA TRP A 66 -6.90 0.10 -6.25
C TRP A 66 -6.33 1.43 -6.77
N GLY A 67 -5.20 1.39 -7.48
CA GLY A 67 -4.62 2.56 -8.13
C GLY A 67 -5.59 3.27 -9.09
N LEU A 68 -6.58 2.58 -9.66
CA LEU A 68 -7.59 3.20 -10.52
C LEU A 68 -8.45 4.25 -9.79
N ALA A 69 -8.54 4.19 -8.46
CA ALA A 69 -9.28 5.17 -7.67
C ALA A 69 -8.68 6.58 -7.75
N VAL A 70 -7.44 6.73 -8.25
CA VAL A 70 -6.86 8.04 -8.57
C VAL A 70 -7.73 8.81 -9.58
N ALA A 71 -8.39 8.12 -10.51
CA ALA A 71 -9.27 8.75 -11.50
C ALA A 71 -10.55 9.36 -10.90
N LEU A 72 -10.84 9.08 -9.62
CA LEU A 72 -11.98 9.66 -8.89
C LEU A 72 -11.58 10.91 -8.10
N LEU A 73 -10.29 11.24 -8.05
CA LEU A 73 -9.80 12.40 -7.32
C LEU A 73 -10.05 13.68 -8.11
N PRO A 74 -10.26 14.81 -7.43
CA PRO A 74 -10.20 16.12 -8.07
C PRO A 74 -8.83 16.33 -8.74
N ASP A 75 -8.84 17.02 -9.88
CA ASP A 75 -7.62 17.35 -10.62
C ASP A 75 -6.61 18.08 -9.72
N GLY A 76 -5.33 17.69 -9.82
CA GLY A 76 -4.24 18.28 -9.05
C GLY A 76 -4.19 17.86 -7.57
N SER A 77 -5.01 16.89 -7.13
CA SER A 77 -4.99 16.42 -5.74
C SER A 77 -3.76 15.55 -5.42
N THR A 78 -2.61 16.18 -5.18
CA THR A 78 -1.35 15.49 -4.84
C THR A 78 -1.49 14.64 -3.58
N ALA A 79 -2.07 15.21 -2.50
CA ALA A 79 -2.28 14.47 -1.25
C ALA A 79 -3.24 13.28 -1.43
N GLY A 80 -4.30 13.46 -2.23
CA GLY A 80 -5.23 12.40 -2.58
C GLY A 80 -4.55 11.25 -3.33
N PHE A 81 -3.69 11.58 -4.29
CA PHE A 81 -2.91 10.60 -5.04
C PHE A 81 -2.06 9.73 -4.10
N PHE A 82 -1.24 10.34 -3.23
CA PHE A 82 -0.41 9.60 -2.29
C PHE A 82 -1.25 8.74 -1.34
N ALA A 83 -2.39 9.24 -0.87
CA ALA A 83 -3.28 8.50 0.02
C ALA A 83 -3.87 7.25 -0.67
N VAL A 84 -4.37 7.38 -1.90
CA VAL A 84 -4.94 6.26 -2.67
C VAL A 84 -3.90 5.17 -2.91
N ILE A 85 -2.70 5.56 -3.37
CA ILE A 85 -1.63 4.60 -3.64
C ILE A 85 -1.18 3.91 -2.34
N ALA A 86 -1.03 4.66 -1.24
CA ALA A 86 -0.63 4.09 0.04
C ALA A 86 -1.67 3.08 0.55
N VAL A 87 -2.96 3.42 0.50
CA VAL A 87 -4.04 2.52 0.94
C VAL A 87 -4.11 1.28 0.04
N GLY A 88 -4.06 1.45 -1.28
CA GLY A 88 -4.05 0.35 -2.24
C GLY A 88 -2.87 -0.61 -2.03
N ALA A 89 -1.68 -0.07 -1.76
CA ALA A 89 -0.50 -0.85 -1.45
C ALA A 89 -0.64 -1.65 -0.16
N LEU A 90 -1.23 -1.08 0.89
CA LEU A 90 -1.47 -1.81 2.14
C LEU A 90 -2.44 -2.98 1.93
N ILE A 91 -3.49 -2.77 1.12
CA ILE A 91 -4.44 -3.84 0.78
C ILE A 91 -3.72 -4.95 0.00
N ASN A 92 -2.96 -4.61 -1.03
CA ASN A 92 -2.20 -5.57 -1.83
C ASN A 92 -1.15 -6.32 -0.98
N ALA A 93 -0.45 -5.63 -0.09
CA ALA A 93 0.53 -6.23 0.82
C ALA A 93 -0.13 -7.22 1.79
N ALA A 94 -1.33 -6.90 2.29
CA ALA A 94 -2.10 -7.80 3.15
C ALA A 94 -2.56 -9.06 2.40
N LEU A 95 -3.00 -8.92 1.14
CA LEU A 95 -3.36 -10.05 0.28
C LEU A 95 -2.16 -10.94 -0.04
N ILE A 96 -1.01 -10.35 -0.39
CA ILE A 96 0.26 -11.08 -0.58
C ILE A 96 0.63 -11.85 0.69
N GLY A 97 0.52 -11.20 1.86
CA GLY A 97 0.81 -11.83 3.15
C GLY A 97 -0.11 -13.00 3.46
N LEU A 98 -1.40 -12.86 3.15
CA LEU A 98 -2.38 -13.92 3.34
C LEU A 98 -2.09 -15.12 2.41
N VAL A 99 -1.86 -14.87 1.12
CA VAL A 99 -1.58 -15.93 0.14
C VAL A 99 -0.25 -16.62 0.43
N ALA A 100 0.81 -15.86 0.75
CA ALA A 100 2.11 -16.42 1.10
C ALA A 100 2.03 -17.29 2.36
N ARG A 101 1.26 -16.87 3.36
CA ARG A 101 1.01 -17.67 4.58
C ARG A 101 0.29 -18.99 4.30
N HIS A 102 -0.58 -19.05 3.29
CA HIS A 102 -1.32 -20.27 2.94
C HIS A 102 -0.52 -21.26 2.07
N ARG A 103 0.64 -20.86 1.55
CA ARG A 103 1.50 -21.70 0.69
C ARG A 103 2.64 -22.41 1.45
N HIS A 104 2.73 -22.23 2.77
CA HIS A 104 3.67 -22.87 3.68
C HIS A 104 2.90 -23.71 4.71
#